data_AF-F0ZXL9-F1
#
_entry.id   AF-F0ZXL9-F1
#
_cell.length_a   1.000
_cell.length_b   1.000
_cell.length_c   1.000
_cell.angle_alpha   90.00
_cell.angle_beta   90.00
_cell.angle_gamma   90.00
#
_symmetry.space_group_name_H-M   'P 1'
#
loop_
_entity.id
_entity.type
_entity.pdbx_description
1 polymer ?
#
loop_
_entity_poly.entity_id
_entity_poly.type
_entity_poly.pdbx_seq_one_letter_code
_entity_poly.pdbx_strand_id
1 'polypeptide(L)' 'NKRRMGPLSDFEYEKLRSTYTEVYDEDTGRMRAVRGDGEIIERIVTKEQHKAINYIATHHPTKYD' A
#
# COMPACT_ATOMS: atom_id res chain seq x y z
N ASN A 1 8.64 -28.32 -12.31
CA ASN A 1 9.46 -27.12 -12.65
C ASN A 1 9.78 -26.32 -11.40
N LYS A 2 10.95 -26.56 -10.79
CA LYS A 2 11.42 -25.83 -9.62
C LYS A 2 11.89 -24.45 -10.10
N ARG A 3 11.14 -23.38 -9.81
CA ARG A 3 11.60 -22.01 -10.07
C ARG A 3 12.89 -21.81 -9.26
N ARG A 4 14.02 -21.65 -9.94
CA ARG A 4 15.28 -21.26 -9.31
C ARG A 4 15.05 -19.83 -8.81
N MET A 5 14.84 -19.68 -7.51
CA MET A 5 14.83 -18.38 -6.83
C MET A 5 16.27 -17.88 -6.79
N GLY A 6 16.73 -17.35 -7.92
CA GLY A 6 17.96 -16.56 -7.95
C GLY A 6 17.70 -15.16 -7.41
N PRO A 7 18.72 -14.46 -6.90
CA PRO A 7 18.60 -13.04 -6.62
C PRO A 7 18.19 -12.31 -7.90
N LEU A 8 17.34 -11.30 -7.74
CA LEU A 8 16.92 -10.45 -8.84
C LEU A 8 18.12 -9.69 -9.39
N SER A 9 18.17 -9.44 -10.71
CA SER A 9 19.16 -8.49 -11.24
C SER A 9 18.79 -7.05 -10.88
N ASP A 10 19.79 -6.16 -10.82
CA ASP A 10 19.58 -4.73 -10.52
C ASP A 10 18.54 -4.08 -11.43
N PHE A 11 18.54 -4.44 -12.72
CA PHE A 11 17.57 -3.95 -13.70
C PHE A 11 16.14 -4.42 -13.41
N GLU A 12 15.96 -5.68 -13.07
CA GLU A 12 14.65 -6.24 -12.70
C GLU A 12 14.15 -5.62 -11.39
N TYR A 13 15.06 -5.31 -10.46
CA TYR A 13 14.74 -4.70 -9.18
C TYR A 13 14.23 -3.28 -9.37
N GLU A 14 14.96 -2.47 -10.15
CA GLU A 14 14.55 -1.10 -10.42
C GLU A 14 13.21 -1.05 -11.21
N LYS A 15 12.99 -2.04 -12.09
CA LYS A 15 11.72 -2.19 -12.80
C LYS A 15 10.55 -2.50 -11.87
N LEU A 16 10.72 -3.39 -10.88
CA LEU A 16 9.67 -3.66 -9.89
C LEU A 16 9.45 -2.46 -8.98
N ARG A 17 10.53 -1.84 -8.50
CA ARG A 17 10.52 -0.69 -7.61
C ARG A 17 9.81 0.52 -8.22
N SER A 18 9.85 0.69 -9.54
CA SER A 18 9.17 1.78 -10.24
C SER A 18 7.66 1.55 -10.46
N THR A 19 7.14 0.35 -10.19
CA THR A 19 5.70 0.05 -10.32
C THR A 19 4.94 0.34 -9.02
N TYR A 20 3.74 0.90 -9.16
CA TYR A 20 2.84 1.25 -8.05
C TYR A 20 1.43 0.73 -8.33
N THR A 21 0.80 0.13 -7.31
CA THR A 21 -0.58 -0.35 -7.38
C THR A 21 -1.32 0.03 -6.09
N GLU A 22 -2.62 0.29 -6.20
CA GLU A 22 -3.50 0.41 -5.02
C GLU A 22 -4.16 -0.92 -4.74
N VAL A 23 -4.07 -1.40 -3.50
CA VAL A 23 -4.64 -2.68 -3.06
C VAL A 23 -5.57 -2.43 -1.89
N TYR A 24 -6.74 -3.07 -1.91
CA TYR A 24 -7.67 -3.06 -0.78
C TYR A 24 -7.16 -4.00 0.32
N ASP A 25 -7.10 -3.49 1.54
CA ASP A 25 -6.72 -4.25 2.73
C ASP A 25 -7.98 -4.63 3.51
N GLU A 26 -8.34 -5.91 3.47
CA GLU A 26 -9.55 -6.46 4.10
C GLU A 26 -9.53 -6.35 5.63
N ASP A 27 -8.35 -6.37 6.25
CA ASP A 27 -8.23 -6.35 7.71
C ASP A 27 -8.58 -4.97 8.29
N THR A 28 -8.23 -3.89 7.56
CA THR A 28 -8.46 -2.51 8.00
C THR A 28 -9.56 -1.78 7.21
N GLY A 29 -10.00 -2.34 6.09
CA GLY A 29 -10.95 -1.74 5.17
C GLY A 29 -10.41 -0.55 4.37
N ARG A 30 -9.08 -0.39 4.28
CA ARG A 30 -8.42 0.76 3.65
C ARG A 30 -7.77 0.41 2.31
N MET A 31 -7.67 1.40 1.41
CA MET A 31 -6.83 1.28 0.21
C MET A 31 -5.38 1.61 0.56
N ARG A 32 -4.45 0.70 0.26
CA ARG A 32 -3.00 0.88 0.47
C ARG A 32 -2.29 1.09 -0.86
N ALA A 33 -1.35 2.03 -0.92
CA ALA A 33 -0.42 2.14 -2.05
C ALA A 33 0.75 1.17 -1.82
N VAL A 34 1.03 0.31 -2.79
CA VAL A 34 2.03 -0.75 -2.70
C VAL A 34 2.96 -0.68 -3.91
N ARG A 35 4.27 -0.78 -3.68
CA ARG A 35 5.27 -0.92 -4.74
C ARG A 35 5.33 -2.35 -5.28
N GLY A 36 5.91 -2.53 -6.46
CA GLY A 36 6.05 -3.86 -7.07
C GLY A 36 6.89 -4.86 -6.28
N ASP A 37 7.70 -4.40 -5.32
CA ASP A 37 8.45 -5.25 -4.38
C ASP A 37 7.67 -5.60 -3.10
N GLY A 38 6.47 -5.04 -2.93
CA GLY A 38 5.61 -5.26 -1.76
C GLY A 38 5.76 -4.20 -0.66
N GLU A 39 6.63 -3.20 -0.83
CA GLU A 39 6.73 -2.07 0.11
C GLU A 39 5.41 -1.28 0.15
N ILE A 40 4.88 -1.04 1.37
CA ILE A 40 3.72 -0.18 1.58
C ILE A 40 4.20 1.27 1.64
N ILE A 41 3.55 2.15 0.88
CA ILE A 41 3.99 3.52 0.72
C ILE A 41 2.93 4.50 1.16
N GLU A 42 3.38 5.56 1.80
CA GLU A 42 2.55 6.69 2.19
C GLU A 42 2.26 7.58 0.98
N ARG A 43 0.98 7.93 0.81
CA ARG A 43 0.56 8.92 -0.18
C ARG A 43 0.60 10.31 0.45
N ILE A 44 1.29 11.25 -0.20
CA ILE A 44 1.09 12.67 0.09
C ILE A 44 -0.32 13.05 -0.38
N VAL A 45 -1.13 13.54 0.54
CA VAL A 45 -2.51 13.92 0.30
C VAL A 45 -2.71 15.43 0.45
N THR A 46 -3.78 15.95 -0.14
CA THR A 46 -4.16 17.35 0.10
C THR A 46 -4.62 17.54 1.54
N LYS A 47 -4.64 18.80 2.00
CA LYS A 47 -5.13 19.16 3.33
C LYS A 47 -6.56 18.68 3.58
N GLU A 48 -7.40 18.70 2.56
CA GLU A 48 -8.81 18.29 2.65
C GLU A 48 -8.95 16.76 2.76
N GLN A 49 -8.20 16.02 1.95
CA GLN A 49 -8.11 14.57 2.06
C GLN A 49 -7.57 14.14 3.43
N HIS A 50 -6.55 14.81 3.94
CA HIS A 50 -6.02 14.55 5.28
C HIS A 50 -7.09 14.72 6.37
N LYS A 51 -7.91 15.79 6.29
CA LYS A 51 -9.02 15.99 7.24
C LYS A 51 -10.06 14.87 7.16
N ALA A 52 -10.44 14.44 5.95
CA ALA A 52 -11.40 13.36 5.76
C ALA A 52 -10.89 12.03 6.32
N ILE A 53 -9.62 11.68 6.05
CA ILE A 53 -8.97 10.48 6.58
C ILE A 53 -8.95 10.51 8.12
N ASN A 54 -8.56 11.64 8.71
CA ASN A 54 -8.51 11.79 10.16
C ASN A 54 -9.91 11.66 10.79
N TYR A 55 -10.94 12.26 10.19
CA TYR A 55 -12.32 12.12 10.66
C TYR A 55 -12.75 10.65 10.68
N ILE A 56 -12.55 9.91 9.59
CA ILE A 56 -12.86 8.48 9.52
C ILE A 56 -12.06 7.70 10.58
N ALA A 57 -10.77 7.96 10.74
CA ALA A 57 -9.92 7.22 11.67
C ALA A 57 -10.28 7.45 13.15
N THR A 58 -10.86 8.60 13.49
CA THR A 58 -11.13 9.00 14.88
C THR A 58 -12.60 8.93 15.29
N HIS A 59 -13.53 8.90 14.32
CA HIS A 59 -14.97 8.91 14.58
C HIS A 59 -15.70 7.67 14.06
N HIS A 60 -15.03 6.77 13.32
CA HIS A 60 -15.68 5.54 12.90
C HIS A 60 -15.76 4.56 14.08
N PRO A 61 -16.97 4.15 14.54
CA PRO A 61 -17.09 3.10 15.53
C PRO A 61 -16.46 1.85 14.92
N THR A 62 -15.46 1.29 15.59
CA THR A 62 -14.95 -0.01 15.16
C THR A 62 -16.10 -1.00 15.30
N LYS A 63 -16.14 -2.05 14.48
CA LYS A 63 -17.22 -3.08 14.50
C LYS A 63 -17.31 -3.87 15.83
N TYR A 64 -16.56 -3.42 16.84
CA TYR A 64 -16.33 -4.02 18.14
C TYR A 64 -16.75 -3.10 19.30
N ASP A 65 -17.31 -1.90 19.01
CA ASP A 65 -17.91 -0.99 19.99
C ASP A 65 -19.45 -1.02 19.93
#